data_AF-A0A2E7E967-F1
#
_entry.id   AF-A0A2E7E967-F1
#
_cell.length_a   1.000
_cell.length_b   1.000
_cell.length_c   1.000
_cell.angle_alpha   90.00
_cell.angle_beta   90.00
_cell.angle_gamma   90.00
#
_symmetry.space_group_name_H-M   'P 1'
#
loop_
_entity.id
_entity.type
_entity.pdbx_description
1 polymer ?
#
loop_
_entity_poly.entity_id
_entity_poly.type
_entity_poly.pdbx_seq_one_letter_code
_entity_poly.pdbx_strand_id
1 'polypeptide(L)'
;MNENSHTQPDTVISHTLRPGVYRHYKGRDYEVFGLVRHSETEEWLVHYRTLYGDHSHWVRPYRMFVEQIEVDGEPVPRFDYVGPCSGPSHLVSPIPEQATVQSDTQPISETDA
;
A
#
# COMPACT_ATOMS: atom_id res chain seq x y z
N MET A 1 33.29 33.12 4.20
CA MET A 1 32.11 33.41 3.37
C MET A 1 31.96 32.20 2.44
N ASN A 2 31.01 31.27 2.59
CA ASN A 2 29.61 31.42 2.98
C ASN A 2 29.22 30.60 4.20
N GLU A 3 28.51 31.32 5.07
CA GLU A 3 27.83 30.88 6.27
C GLU A 3 26.46 30.36 5.84
N ASN A 4 26.38 29.08 5.46
CA ASN A 4 25.08 28.48 5.18
C ASN A 4 24.57 27.91 6.50
N SER A 5 23.92 28.80 7.26
CA SER A 5 23.10 28.52 8.43
C SER A 5 22.25 27.28 8.20
N HIS A 6 22.75 26.11 8.62
CA HIS A 6 21.99 24.87 8.64
C HIS A 6 21.09 24.93 9.88
N THR A 7 20.00 25.69 9.77
CA THR A 7 18.94 25.73 10.76
C THR A 7 18.32 24.34 10.84
N GLN A 8 18.77 23.55 11.81
CA GLN A 8 17.93 22.51 12.39
C GLN A 8 16.70 23.17 13.02
N PRO A 9 15.52 22.55 12.94
CA PRO A 9 15.27 21.47 13.87
C PRO A 9 14.82 20.19 13.18
N ASP A 10 15.42 19.08 13.61
CA ASP A 10 14.83 17.74 13.61
C ASP A 10 13.51 17.81 14.42
N THR A 11 12.50 18.46 13.84
CA THR A 11 11.12 18.26 14.27
C THR A 11 10.89 16.82 13.88
N VAL A 12 10.82 15.96 14.89
CA VAL A 12 10.33 14.58 14.78
C VAL A 12 8.89 14.62 14.28
N ILE A 13 8.72 14.98 13.01
CA ILE A 13 7.45 14.84 12.32
C ILE A 13 7.42 13.35 12.04
N SER A 14 6.64 12.65 12.86
CA SER A 14 6.31 11.24 12.70
C SER A 14 5.55 11.07 11.39
N HIS A 15 6.25 11.21 10.26
CA HIS A 15 5.65 11.15 8.94
C HIS A 15 5.29 9.70 8.67
N THR A 16 4.06 9.34 9.02
CA THR A 16 3.51 8.01 8.77
C THR A 16 2.50 8.15 7.64
N LEU A 17 2.94 7.89 6.42
CA LEU A 17 2.05 7.83 5.26
C LEU A 17 1.68 6.37 5.01
N ARG A 18 0.39 6.08 4.95
CA ARG A 18 -0.11 4.72 4.73
C ARG A 18 0.08 4.34 3.27
N PRO A 19 0.82 3.27 2.94
CA PRO A 19 0.89 2.78 1.58
C PRO A 19 -0.47 2.22 1.15
N GLY A 20 -0.87 2.48 -0.08
CA GLY A 20 -2.17 2.06 -0.62
C GLY A 20 -2.62 2.90 -1.80
N VAL A 21 -3.90 2.79 -2.15
CA VAL A 21 -4.49 3.49 -3.27
C VAL A 21 -5.10 4.81 -2.79
N TYR A 22 -4.74 5.88 -3.48
CA TYR A 22 -5.23 7.23 -3.28
C TYR A 22 -5.95 7.73 -4.53
N ARG A 23 -7.13 8.32 -4.36
CA ARG A 23 -7.92 8.95 -5.43
C ARG A 23 -7.67 10.45 -5.37
N HIS A 24 -7.25 11.02 -6.48
CA HIS A 24 -7.21 12.47 -6.63
C HIS A 24 -8.61 13.01 -6.90
N TYR A 25 -8.91 14.24 -6.45
CA TYR A 25 -10.22 14.88 -6.64
C TYR A 25 -10.69 14.93 -8.12
N LYS A 26 -9.76 14.84 -9.08
CA LYS A 26 -10.07 14.74 -10.52
C LYS A 26 -10.52 13.34 -10.97
N GLY A 27 -10.72 12.38 -10.07
CA GLY A 27 -11.15 11.02 -10.38
C GLY A 27 -10.04 10.08 -10.87
N ARG A 28 -8.77 10.44 -10.68
CA ARG A 28 -7.63 9.60 -11.07
C ARG A 28 -7.08 8.86 -9.86
N ASP A 29 -6.76 7.58 -10.04
CA ASP A 29 -6.18 6.74 -9.00
C ASP A 29 -4.65 6.72 -9.06
N TYR A 30 -4.04 6.74 -7.89
CA TYR A 30 -2.61 6.74 -7.66
C TYR A 30 -2.30 5.72 -6.58
N GLU A 31 -1.27 4.92 -6.76
CA GLU A 31 -0.79 4.04 -5.70
C GLU A 31 0.40 4.68 -5.01
N VAL A 32 0.32 4.84 -3.70
CA VAL A 32 1.40 5.39 -2.89
C VAL A 32 2.16 4.26 -2.23
N PHE A 33 3.48 4.24 -2.46
CA PHE A 33 4.39 3.26 -1.87
C PHE A 33 4.85 3.67 -0.48
N GLY A 34 5.00 4.98 -0.25
CA GLY A 34 5.43 5.52 1.04
C GLY A 34 6.26 6.79 0.90
N LEU A 35 7.08 7.03 1.92
CA LEU A 35 7.93 8.20 2.01
C LEU A 35 9.38 7.85 1.67
N VAL A 36 10.04 8.77 0.98
CA VAL A 36 11.44 8.71 0.61
C VAL A 36 12.15 9.98 1.05
N ARG A 37 13.45 9.89 1.32
CA ARG A 37 14.26 11.04 1.76
C ARG A 37 15.11 11.54 0.60
N HIS A 38 15.05 12.85 0.34
CA HIS A 38 15.91 13.47 -0.67
C HIS A 38 17.36 13.49 -0.18
N SER A 39 18.32 12.97 -0.95
CA SER A 39 19.71 12.84 -0.47
C SER A 39 20.45 14.18 -0.34
N GLU A 40 20.03 15.21 -1.09
CA GLU A 40 20.72 16.51 -1.10
C GLU A 40 20.09 17.53 -0.14
N THR A 41 18.77 17.46 0.07
CA THR A 41 18.03 18.41 0.92
C THR A 41 17.52 17.76 2.20
N GLU A 42 17.63 16.44 2.32
CA GLU A 42 17.08 15.64 3.42
C GLU A 42 15.56 15.79 3.62
N GLU A 43 14.86 16.34 2.62
CA GLU A 43 13.43 16.57 2.69
C GLU A 43 12.64 15.28 2.46
N TRP A 44 11.48 15.19 3.13
CA TRP A 44 10.54 14.10 2.97
C TRP A 44 9.72 14.26 1.70
N LEU A 45 9.82 13.26 0.83
CA LEU A 45 9.08 13.14 -0.43
C LEU A 45 8.15 11.93 -0.35
N VAL A 46 7.04 11.97 -1.07
CA VAL A 46 6.11 10.85 -1.27
C VAL A 46 6.43 10.21 -2.60
N HIS A 47 6.63 8.90 -2.61
CA HIS A 47 6.76 8.10 -3.82
C HIS A 47 5.44 7.43 -4.16
N TYR A 48 4.92 7.73 -5.33
CA TYR A 48 3.65 7.19 -5.82
C TYR A 48 3.71 6.90 -7.32
N ARG A 49 2.86 5.99 -7.81
CA ARG A 49 2.66 5.74 -9.24
C ARG A 49 1.24 6.08 -9.66
N THR A 50 1.07 6.46 -10.92
CA THR A 50 -0.27 6.54 -11.50
C THR A 50 -0.82 5.12 -11.71
N LEU A 51 -2.11 4.89 -11.43
CA LEU A 51 -2.80 3.64 -11.81
C LEU A 51 -3.56 3.79 -13.14
N TYR A 52 -3.19 4.78 -13.93
CA TYR A 52 -3.75 5.07 -15.24
C TYR A 52 -2.63 5.33 -16.24
N GLY A 53 -2.87 5.04 -17.52
CA GLY A 53 -1.91 5.23 -18.60
C GLY A 53 -0.65 4.37 -18.43
N ASP A 54 0.52 4.99 -18.52
CA ASP A 54 1.84 4.33 -18.51
C ASP A 54 2.35 3.92 -17.12
N HIS A 55 1.52 4.02 -16.08
CA HIS A 55 1.89 3.67 -14.70
C HIS A 55 3.18 4.33 -14.21
N SER A 56 3.42 5.57 -14.61
CA SER A 56 4.66 6.27 -14.33
C SER A 56 4.82 6.55 -12.83
N HIS A 57 6.06 6.48 -12.37
CA HIS A 57 6.44 6.78 -10.99
C HIS A 57 6.76 8.27 -10.84
N TRP A 58 6.26 8.85 -9.76
CA TRP A 58 6.43 10.25 -9.42
C TRP A 58 6.90 10.40 -7.97
N VAL A 59 7.69 11.45 -7.73
CA VAL A 59 8.12 11.84 -6.40
C VAL A 59 7.72 13.30 -6.16
N ARG A 60 7.13 13.59 -5.01
CA ARG A 60 6.67 14.95 -4.68
C ARG A 60 6.87 15.24 -3.19
N PRO A 61 7.22 16.47 -2.77
CA PRO A 61 7.33 16.82 -1.34
C PRO A 61 6.09 16.46 -0.53
N TYR A 62 6.30 15.84 0.63
CA TYR A 62 5.23 15.39 1.54
C TYR A 62 4.28 16.52 1.88
N ARG A 63 4.80 17.70 2.21
CA ARG A 63 3.98 18.87 2.56
C ARG A 63 2.97 19.24 1.47
N MET A 64 3.35 19.15 0.19
CA MET A 64 2.46 19.43 -0.95
C MET A 64 1.48 18.28 -1.25
N PHE A 65 1.80 17.06 -0.81
CA PHE A 65 0.94 15.90 -1.00
C PHE A 65 -0.21 15.89 0.01
N VAL A 66 0.09 16.16 1.28
CA VAL A 66 -0.91 16.25 2.36
C VAL A 66 -1.65 17.58 2.42
N GLU A 67 -1.27 18.51 1.55
CA GLU A 67 -1.91 19.82 1.44
C GLU A 67 -3.39 19.66 1.09
N GLN A 68 -4.23 20.36 1.83
CA GLN A 68 -5.66 20.46 1.56
C GLN A 68 -5.90 21.56 0.53
N ILE A 69 -6.80 21.30 -0.42
CA ILE A 69 -7.28 22.29 -1.36
C ILE A 69 -8.71 22.67 -1.00
N GLU A 70 -9.08 23.93 -1.24
CA GLU A 70 -10.46 24.38 -1.09
C GLU A 70 -11.22 24.05 -2.38
N VAL A 71 -12.19 23.14 -2.31
CA VAL A 71 -13.08 22.78 -3.42
C VAL A 71 -14.50 23.10 -2.97
N ASP A 72 -15.19 23.95 -3.72
CA ASP A 72 -16.55 24.42 -3.40
C ASP A 72 -16.70 25.04 -1.99
N GLY A 73 -15.64 25.65 -1.47
CA GLY A 73 -15.60 26.30 -0.14
C GLY A 73 -15.31 25.35 1.02
N GLU A 74 -15.09 24.06 0.76
CA GLU A 74 -14.75 23.06 1.77
C GLU A 74 -13.28 22.61 1.63
N PRO A 75 -12.54 22.46 2.74
CA PRO A 75 -11.16 21.97 2.72
C PRO A 75 -11.14 20.46 2.49
N VAL A 76 -10.76 20.04 1.27
CA VAL A 76 -10.65 18.63 0.89
C VAL A 76 -9.18 18.24 0.66
N PRO A 77 -8.75 17.05 1.10
CA PRO A 77 -7.42 16.56 0.79
C PRO A 77 -7.28 16.35 -0.72
N ARG A 78 -6.14 16.74 -1.29
CA ARG A 78 -5.88 16.58 -2.73
C ARG A 78 -5.92 15.11 -3.19
N PHE A 79 -5.49 14.23 -2.28
CA PHE A 79 -5.43 12.79 -2.44
C PHE A 79 -6.16 12.13 -1.27
N ASP A 80 -7.27 11.46 -1.57
CA ASP A 80 -8.06 10.75 -0.59
C ASP A 80 -7.67 9.27 -0.55
N TYR A 81 -7.48 8.69 0.63
CA TYR A 81 -7.07 7.30 0.76
C TYR A 81 -8.27 6.37 0.55
N VAL A 82 -8.26 5.64 -0.57
CA VAL A 82 -9.35 4.73 -0.96
C VAL A 82 -9.27 3.41 -0.20
N GLY A 83 -8.06 2.93 0.06
CA GLY A 83 -7.87 1.65 0.73
C GLY A 83 -6.47 1.06 0.51
N PRO A 84 -6.16 -0.06 1.19
CA PRO A 84 -4.92 -0.78 0.93
C PRO A 84 -4.96 -1.37 -0.48
N CYS A 85 -3.80 -1.56 -1.11
CA CYS A 85 -3.70 -2.41 -2.29
C CYS A 85 -4.05 -3.83 -1.83
N SER A 86 -5.33 -4.18 -1.91
CA SER A 86 -5.82 -5.50 -1.56
C SER A 86 -5.24 -6.48 -2.59
N GLY A 87 -4.07 -7.03 -2.29
CA GLY A 87 -3.65 -8.31 -2.85
C GLY A 87 -4.78 -9.32 -2.62
N PRO A 88 -4.88 -10.39 -3.44
CA PRO A 88 -5.97 -11.34 -3.30
C PRO A 88 -5.96 -11.81 -1.85
N SER A 89 -7.04 -11.49 -1.14
CA SER A 89 -7.46 -12.12 0.08
C SER A 89 -7.74 -13.58 -0.26
N HIS A 90 -6.68 -14.33 -0.56
CA HIS A 90 -6.67 -15.77 -0.47
C HIS A 90 -6.71 -16.05 1.02
N LEU A 91 -7.94 -16.01 1.54
CA LEU A 91 -8.45 -17.00 2.45
C LEU A 91 -7.71 -18.32 2.20
N VAL A 92 -6.61 -18.53 2.92
CA VAL A 92 -6.26 -19.85 3.40
C VAL A 92 -7.39 -20.20 4.35
N SER A 93 -8.47 -20.76 3.79
CA SER A 93 -9.39 -21.56 4.56
C SER A 93 -8.55 -22.60 5.29
N PRO A 94 -8.69 -22.77 6.62
CA PRO A 94 -8.00 -23.83 7.31
C PRO A 94 -8.36 -25.14 6.62
N ILE A 95 -7.34 -25.82 6.09
CA ILE A 95 -7.46 -27.16 5.53
C ILE A 95 -8.06 -28.01 6.67
N PRO A 96 -9.24 -28.63 6.54
CA PRO A 96 -9.70 -29.55 7.56
C PRO A 96 -8.76 -30.75 7.52
N GLU A 97 -7.88 -30.79 8.52
CA GLU A 97 -7.12 -31.98 8.87
C GLU A 97 -8.12 -33.10 9.16
N GLN A 98 -7.91 -34.25 8.50
CA GLN A 98 -8.39 -35.58 8.87
C GLN A 98 -9.74 -36.07 8.31
N ALA A 99 -9.62 -36.99 7.35
CA ALA A 99 -10.27 -38.29 7.45
C ALA A 99 -9.35 -39.33 6.79
N THR A 100 -8.57 -40.03 7.62
CA THR A 100 -7.86 -41.23 7.18
C THR A 100 -8.92 -42.25 6.74
N VAL A 101 -8.85 -42.69 5.49
CA VAL A 101 -9.76 -43.70 4.96
C VAL A 101 -9.33 -45.07 5.52
N GLN A 102 -10.02 -45.53 6.56
CA GLN A 102 -10.02 -46.96 6.88
C GLN A 102 -11.07 -47.61 5.99
N SER A 103 -10.64 -48.21 4.89
CA SER A 103 -11.47 -49.09 4.06
C SER A 103 -10.85 -50.47 4.09
N ASP A 104 -11.22 -51.20 5.14
CA ASP A 104 -11.58 -52.62 5.16
C ASP A 104 -11.18 -53.43 3.91
N THR A 105 -10.09 -54.19 4.00
CA THR A 105 -9.79 -55.27 3.06
C THR A 105 -10.75 -56.43 3.35
N GLN A 106 -11.74 -56.63 2.49
CA GLN A 106 -12.58 -57.83 2.50
C GLN A 106 -11.72 -59.08 2.23
N PRO A 107 -11.94 -60.21 2.93
CA PRO A 107 -11.33 -61.47 2.56
C PRO A 107 -12.03 -62.01 1.31
N ILE A 108 -11.26 -62.19 0.23
CA ILE A 108 -11.71 -62.98 -0.92
C ILE A 108 -11.99 -64.41 -0.45
N SER A 109 -13.26 -64.79 -0.46
CA SER A 109 -13.68 -66.18 -0.44
C SER A 109 -13.55 -66.68 -1.88
N GLU A 110 -12.55 -67.50 -2.16
CA GLU A 110 -12.51 -68.28 -3.40
C GLU A 110 -12.61 -69.76 -3.05
N THR A 111 -13.67 -70.34 -3.60
CA THR A 111 -14.12 -71.73 -3.50
C THR A 111 -13.72 -72.45 -4.79
N ASP A 112 -13.52 -73.77 -4.66
CA ASP A 112 -13.56 -74.81 -5.71
C ASP A 112 -12.24 -75.21 -6.42
N ALA A 113 -11.73 -76.39 -6.09
CA ALA A 113 -11.75 -77.60 -6.95
C ALA A 113 -10.83 -78.71 -6.40
#